data_AF-A0A3M1SKT9-F1
#
_entry.id   AF-A0A3M1SKT9-F1
#
_cell.length_a   1.000
_cell.length_b   1.000
_cell.length_c   1.000
_cell.angle_alpha   90.00
_cell.angle_beta   90.00
_cell.angle_gamma   90.00
#
_symmetry.space_group_name_H-M   'P 1'
#
loop_
_entity.id
_entity.type
_entity.pdbx_description
1 polymer ?
#
loop_
_entity_poly.entity_id
_entity_poly.type
_entity_poly.pdbx_seq_one_letter_code
_entity_poly.pdbx_strand_id
1 'polypeptide(L)'
;GKTGRVYLDEYWRAYDRLRDFYREIYKDKFDQKMEEKLNLKDRALELLLEERLLAMKAYEMGITVSDRELQEAITHEPAFQRDGVFRKDIYLRTLQLNRISPRYYEESKRRELMLKKMRALIEDTPLAAGLEAKDLKGNEEFVKTLRDAMLRDRQQKLLRSYIETLKKRYHVVVHEELIA
;
A
#
# COMPACT_ATOMS: atom_id res chain seq x y z
N GLY A 1 12.30 -1.99 22.75
CA GLY A 1 12.01 -2.72 21.49
C GLY A 1 10.86 -2.03 20.79
N LYS A 2 10.92 -1.86 19.47
CA LYS A 2 9.88 -1.15 18.68
C LYS A 2 8.64 -2.04 18.55
N THR A 3 7.73 -1.98 19.52
CA THR A 3 6.40 -2.59 19.41
C THR A 3 5.57 -1.78 18.41
N GLY A 4 5.19 -2.40 17.29
CA GLY A 4 4.24 -1.82 16.35
C GLY A 4 2.83 -1.92 16.91
N ARG A 5 2.29 -0.82 17.44
CA ARG A 5 0.90 -0.73 17.89
C ARG A 5 0.07 0.03 16.86
N VAL A 6 -1.01 -0.56 16.39
CA VAL A 6 -2.05 0.16 15.63
C VAL A 6 -2.98 0.81 16.66
N TYR A 7 -3.15 2.13 16.57
CA TYR A 7 -4.05 2.85 17.46
C TYR A 7 -5.48 2.88 16.88
N LEU A 8 -6.49 2.96 17.75
CA LEU A 8 -7.91 2.92 17.34
C LEU A 8 -8.27 4.05 16.36
N ASP A 9 -7.66 5.22 16.51
CA ASP A 9 -7.84 6.35 15.62
C ASP A 9 -7.19 6.11 14.24
N GLU A 10 -6.05 5.42 14.17
CA GLU A 10 -5.44 4.99 12.91
C GLU A 10 -6.35 4.01 12.17
N TYR A 11 -6.95 3.07 12.92
CA TYR A 11 -7.93 2.11 12.41
C TYR A 11 -9.12 2.80 11.77
N TRP A 12 -9.82 3.68 12.49
CA TRP A 12 -11.01 4.36 11.95
C TRP A 12 -10.67 5.24 10.75
N ARG A 13 -9.51 5.90 10.75
CA ARG A 13 -9.05 6.65 9.57
C ARG A 13 -8.81 5.73 8.37
N ALA A 14 -8.26 4.53 8.55
CA ALA A 14 -8.06 3.59 7.45
C ALA A 14 -9.39 3.06 6.92
N TYR A 15 -10.32 2.76 7.83
CA TYR A 15 -11.67 2.34 7.50
C TYR A 15 -12.41 3.40 6.67
N ASP A 16 -12.42 4.65 7.14
CA ASP A 16 -13.08 5.75 6.43
C ASP A 16 -12.49 5.95 5.03
N ARG A 17 -11.15 5.90 4.89
CA ARG A 17 -10.50 5.97 3.57
C ARG A 17 -10.93 4.83 2.64
N LEU A 18 -11.02 3.60 3.16
CA LEU A 18 -11.43 2.44 2.38
C LEU A 18 -12.91 2.55 1.96
N ARG A 19 -13.77 2.99 2.88
CA ARG A 19 -15.18 3.27 2.60
C ARG A 19 -15.34 4.35 1.54
N ASP A 20 -14.61 5.46 1.66
CA ASP A 20 -14.65 6.56 0.71
C ASP A 20 -14.18 6.15 -0.68
N PHE A 21 -13.12 5.33 -0.77
CA PHE A 21 -12.66 4.73 -2.02
C PHE A 21 -13.75 3.89 -2.70
N TYR A 22 -14.42 3.00 -1.96
CA TYR A 22 -15.49 2.18 -2.51
C TYR A 22 -16.74 2.99 -2.86
N ARG A 23 -17.06 4.02 -2.08
CA ARG A 23 -18.14 4.96 -2.41
C ARG A 23 -17.88 5.70 -3.72
N GLU A 24 -16.63 6.07 -4.02
CA GLU A 24 -16.30 6.71 -5.30
C GLU A 24 -16.46 5.74 -6.49
N ILE A 25 -16.08 4.48 -6.31
CA ILE A 25 -16.20 3.43 -7.35
C ILE A 25 -17.66 3.07 -7.62
N TYR A 26 -18.43 2.82 -6.56
CA TYR A 26 -19.79 2.30 -6.66
C TYR A 26 -20.87 3.38 -6.65
N LYS A 27 -20.52 4.61 -6.28
CA LYS A 27 -21.41 5.79 -6.23
C LYS A 27 -22.71 5.45 -5.50
N ASP A 28 -23.84 5.68 -6.13
CA ASP A 28 -25.19 5.47 -5.56
C ASP A 28 -25.49 3.99 -5.21
N LYS A 29 -24.67 3.04 -5.68
CA LYS A 29 -24.83 1.60 -5.35
C LYS A 29 -24.13 1.21 -4.05
N PHE A 30 -23.36 2.11 -3.45
CA PHE A 30 -22.69 1.86 -2.18
C PHE A 30 -23.67 1.99 -1.02
N ASP A 31 -24.05 0.87 -0.42
CA ASP A 31 -24.94 0.79 0.74
C ASP A 31 -24.31 -0.01 1.89
N GLN A 32 -24.98 -0.02 3.05
CA GLN A 32 -24.50 -0.76 4.23
C GLN A 32 -24.36 -2.26 3.95
N LYS A 33 -25.25 -2.85 3.15
CA LYS A 33 -25.17 -4.29 2.80
C LYS A 33 -23.92 -4.59 1.98
N MET A 34 -23.52 -3.68 1.09
CA MET A 34 -22.29 -3.79 0.33
C MET A 34 -21.06 -3.63 1.23
N GLU A 35 -21.10 -2.68 2.16
CA GLU A 35 -20.05 -2.47 3.16
C GLU A 35 -19.79 -3.72 4.01
N GLU A 36 -20.86 -4.36 4.50
CA GLU A 36 -20.80 -5.64 5.22
C GLU A 36 -20.26 -6.77 4.33
N LYS A 37 -20.75 -6.91 3.09
CA LYS A 37 -20.27 -7.92 2.13
C LYS A 37 -18.80 -7.76 1.77
N LEU A 38 -18.32 -6.52 1.67
CA LEU A 38 -16.92 -6.22 1.40
C LEU A 38 -16.05 -6.45 2.63
N ASN A 39 -16.65 -6.56 3.82
CA ASN A 39 -15.98 -6.73 5.09
C ASN A 39 -14.94 -5.61 5.35
N LEU A 40 -15.37 -4.34 5.20
CA LEU A 40 -14.46 -3.20 5.21
C LEU A 40 -13.71 -3.02 6.54
N LYS A 41 -14.31 -3.41 7.67
CA LYS A 41 -13.68 -3.36 8.99
C LYS A 41 -12.41 -4.23 9.01
N ASP A 42 -12.57 -5.51 8.69
CA ASP A 42 -11.44 -6.45 8.68
C ASP A 42 -10.41 -6.07 7.63
N ARG A 43 -10.84 -5.65 6.43
CA ARG A 43 -9.91 -5.19 5.39
C ARG A 43 -9.09 -3.97 5.83
N ALA A 44 -9.69 -3.02 6.53
CA ALA A 44 -8.98 -1.85 7.02
C ALA A 44 -7.92 -2.23 8.06
N LEU A 45 -8.26 -3.14 8.97
CA LEU A 45 -7.32 -3.70 9.94
C LEU A 45 -6.18 -4.46 9.25
N GLU A 46 -6.51 -5.34 8.30
CA GLU A 46 -5.52 -6.10 7.53
C GLU A 46 -4.54 -5.16 6.84
N LEU A 47 -5.01 -4.16 6.09
CA LEU A 47 -4.17 -3.20 5.39
C LEU A 47 -3.22 -2.45 6.33
N LEU A 48 -3.71 -2.01 7.49
CA LEU A 48 -2.88 -1.35 8.51
C LEU A 48 -1.83 -2.28 9.11
N LEU A 49 -2.21 -3.53 9.37
CA LEU A 49 -1.31 -4.52 9.91
C LEU A 49 -0.21 -4.86 8.89
N GLU A 50 -0.57 -5.08 7.62
CA GLU A 50 0.38 -5.29 6.53
C GLU A 50 1.37 -4.14 6.42
N GLU A 51 0.87 -2.90 6.37
CA GLU A 51 1.69 -1.69 6.33
C GLU A 51 2.67 -1.65 7.51
N ARG A 52 2.20 -1.90 8.72
CA ARG A 52 3.04 -1.88 9.92
C ARG A 52 4.13 -2.95 9.88
N LEU A 53 3.80 -4.18 9.50
CA LEU A 53 4.73 -5.29 9.44
C LEU A 53 5.81 -5.05 8.37
N LEU A 54 5.40 -4.60 7.18
CA LEU A 54 6.34 -4.28 6.11
C LEU A 54 7.22 -3.09 6.48
N ALA A 55 6.67 -2.05 7.11
CA ALA A 55 7.47 -0.91 7.57
C ALA A 55 8.51 -1.33 8.61
N MET A 56 8.09 -2.09 9.63
CA MET A 56 9.01 -2.63 10.64
C MET A 56 10.12 -3.46 9.99
N LYS A 57 9.74 -4.32 9.04
CA LYS A 57 10.71 -5.17 8.36
C LYS A 57 11.67 -4.39 7.47
N ALA A 58 11.17 -3.37 6.77
CA ALA A 58 11.98 -2.47 5.97
C ALA A 58 13.03 -1.75 6.82
N TYR A 59 12.64 -1.25 8.01
CA TYR A 59 13.57 -0.65 8.96
C TYR A 59 14.64 -1.63 9.45
N GLU A 60 14.28 -2.88 9.77
CA GLU A 60 15.26 -3.90 10.16
C GLU A 60 16.26 -4.21 9.06
N MET A 61 15.83 -4.16 7.80
CA MET A 61 16.67 -4.42 6.63
C MET A 61 17.51 -3.19 6.22
N GLY A 62 17.40 -2.07 6.96
CA GLY A 62 18.09 -0.82 6.62
C GLY A 62 17.56 -0.17 5.34
N ILE A 63 16.36 -0.56 4.87
CA ILE A 63 15.73 0.06 3.71
C ILE A 63 15.32 1.48 4.10
N THR A 64 15.94 2.44 3.45
CA THR A 64 15.67 3.86 3.65
C THR A 64 15.33 4.51 2.31
N VAL A 65 14.74 5.70 2.41
CA VAL A 65 14.46 6.58 1.28
C VAL A 65 15.31 7.82 1.51
N SER A 66 16.16 8.14 0.54
CA SER A 66 17.01 9.32 0.54
C SER A 66 16.18 10.59 0.31
N ASP A 67 16.74 11.75 0.66
CA ASP A 67 16.08 13.03 0.41
C ASP A 67 15.90 13.31 -1.08
N ARG A 68 16.82 12.79 -1.90
CA ARG A 68 16.72 12.87 -3.36
C ARG A 68 15.54 12.05 -3.88
N GLU A 69 15.40 10.79 -3.47
CA GLU A 69 14.25 9.95 -3.86
C GLU A 69 12.92 10.59 -3.42
N LEU A 70 12.89 11.16 -2.21
CA LEU A 70 11.71 11.88 -1.72
C LEU A 70 11.41 13.12 -2.58
N GLN A 71 12.42 13.94 -2.85
CA GLN A 71 12.27 15.12 -3.70
C GLN A 71 11.76 14.74 -5.08
N GLU A 72 12.39 13.76 -5.73
CA GLU A 72 11.99 13.26 -7.05
C GLU A 72 10.52 12.81 -7.03
N ALA A 73 10.10 12.03 -6.02
CA ALA A 73 8.71 11.60 -5.91
C ALA A 73 7.72 12.78 -5.77
N ILE A 74 8.06 13.78 -4.94
CA ILE A 74 7.21 14.95 -4.72
C ILE A 74 7.13 15.84 -5.96
N THR A 75 8.25 16.06 -6.67
CA THR A 75 8.26 16.91 -7.86
C THR A 75 7.53 16.28 -9.05
N HIS A 76 7.43 14.95 -9.09
CA HIS A 76 6.68 14.21 -10.11
C HIS A 76 5.20 13.99 -9.77
N GLU A 77 4.74 14.44 -8.59
CA GLU A 77 3.34 14.33 -8.20
C GLU A 77 2.49 15.35 -8.99
N PRO A 78 1.54 14.89 -9.84
CA PRO A 78 0.77 15.79 -10.71
C PRO A 78 -0.01 16.86 -9.94
N ALA A 79 -0.44 16.54 -8.71
CA ALA A 79 -1.16 17.47 -7.84
C ALA A 79 -0.35 18.71 -7.43
N PHE A 80 0.97 18.70 -7.63
CA PHE A 80 1.87 19.81 -7.31
C PHE A 80 2.50 20.46 -8.53
N GLN A 81 2.01 20.11 -9.72
CA GLN A 81 2.53 20.62 -10.98
C GLN A 81 1.61 21.65 -11.62
N ARG A 82 2.21 22.51 -12.44
CA ARG A 82 1.53 23.33 -13.44
C ARG A 82 2.25 23.14 -14.76
N ASP A 83 1.50 22.83 -15.81
CA ASP A 83 2.05 22.57 -17.15
C ASP A 83 3.15 21.48 -17.12
N GLY A 84 2.96 20.46 -16.25
CA GLY A 84 3.90 19.34 -16.07
C GLY A 84 5.15 19.64 -15.22
N VAL A 85 5.30 20.87 -14.71
CA VAL A 85 6.46 21.29 -13.92
C VAL A 85 6.06 21.53 -12.47
N PHE A 86 6.86 21.04 -11.52
CA PHE A 86 6.63 21.24 -10.09
C PHE A 86 6.59 22.72 -9.71
N ARG A 87 5.63 23.07 -8.85
CA ARG A 87 5.40 24.43 -8.35
C ARG A 87 5.30 24.42 -6.84
N LYS A 88 6.30 24.99 -6.17
CA LYS A 88 6.35 25.08 -4.70
C LYS A 88 5.13 25.81 -4.11
N ASP A 89 4.64 26.84 -4.79
CA ASP A 89 3.44 27.58 -4.42
C ASP A 89 2.18 26.70 -4.45
N ILE A 90 2.04 25.85 -5.46
CA ILE A 90 0.94 24.87 -5.56
C ILE A 90 1.07 23.83 -4.46
N TYR A 91 2.26 23.24 -4.28
CA TYR A 91 2.53 22.28 -3.21
C TYR A 91 2.11 22.81 -1.83
N LEU A 92 2.61 23.99 -1.43
CA LEU A 92 2.31 24.56 -0.12
C LEU A 92 0.82 24.91 0.03
N ARG A 93 0.20 25.49 -1.00
CA ARG A 93 -1.24 25.83 -0.99
C ARG A 93 -2.11 24.57 -0.89
N THR A 94 -1.79 23.53 -1.66
CA THR A 94 -2.52 22.25 -1.64
C THR A 94 -2.45 21.62 -0.25
N LEU A 95 -1.26 21.55 0.35
CA LEU A 95 -1.13 21.02 1.71
C LEU A 95 -1.90 21.87 2.74
N GLN A 96 -1.82 23.20 2.64
CA GLN A 96 -2.54 24.11 3.53
C GLN A 96 -4.06 23.92 3.45
N LEU A 97 -4.63 23.82 2.25
CA LEU A 97 -6.07 23.58 2.06
C LEU A 97 -6.53 22.26 2.70
N ASN A 98 -5.65 21.26 2.72
CA ASN A 98 -5.89 19.97 3.36
C ASN A 98 -5.49 19.93 4.85
N ARG A 99 -5.04 21.07 5.42
CA ARG A 99 -4.55 21.18 6.81
C ARG A 99 -3.38 20.22 7.13
N ILE A 100 -2.55 19.96 6.13
CA ILE A 100 -1.36 19.11 6.23
C ILE A 100 -0.11 19.99 6.30
N SER A 101 0.82 19.68 7.21
CA SER A 101 2.13 20.34 7.22
C SER A 101 3.09 19.69 6.21
N PRO A 102 4.04 20.46 5.61
CA PRO A 102 5.05 19.89 4.71
C PRO A 102 5.82 18.73 5.33
N ARG A 103 6.25 18.90 6.58
CA ARG A 103 6.96 17.85 7.33
C ARG A 103 6.15 16.57 7.44
N TYR A 104 4.87 16.67 7.83
CA TYR A 104 4.01 15.49 7.94
C TYR A 104 3.83 14.80 6.59
N TYR A 105 3.58 15.59 5.53
CA TYR A 105 3.43 15.06 4.18
C TYR A 105 4.69 14.33 3.72
N GLU A 106 5.86 14.95 3.87
CA GLU A 106 7.16 14.41 3.49
C GLU A 106 7.49 13.12 4.26
N GLU A 107 7.25 13.10 5.58
CA GLU A 107 7.42 11.89 6.39
C GLU A 107 6.45 10.78 5.95
N SER A 108 5.22 11.12 5.59
CA SER A 108 4.24 10.16 5.06
C SER A 108 4.64 9.61 3.70
N LYS A 109 5.06 10.48 2.78
CA LYS A 109 5.54 10.10 1.45
C LYS A 109 6.81 9.24 1.55
N ARG A 110 7.69 9.52 2.52
CA ARG A 110 8.86 8.68 2.79
C ARG A 110 8.48 7.26 3.23
N ARG A 111 7.48 7.12 4.11
CA ARG A 111 6.95 5.80 4.50
C ARG A 111 6.33 5.07 3.32
N GLU A 112 5.51 5.75 2.51
CA GLU A 112 4.92 5.22 1.28
C GLU A 112 5.99 4.65 0.33
N LEU A 113 7.04 5.44 0.06
CA LEU A 113 8.15 5.03 -0.80
C LEU A 113 8.94 3.86 -0.22
N MET A 114 9.20 3.85 1.09
CA MET A 114 9.90 2.75 1.76
C MET A 114 9.10 1.45 1.65
N LEU A 115 7.78 1.49 1.85
CA LEU A 115 6.89 0.34 1.68
C LEU A 115 6.85 -0.15 0.23
N LYS A 116 6.82 0.78 -0.73
CA LYS A 116 6.90 0.45 -2.16
C LYS A 116 8.20 -0.30 -2.48
N LYS A 117 9.35 0.17 -1.98
CA LYS A 117 10.64 -0.51 -2.11
C LYS A 117 10.61 -1.90 -1.49
N MET A 118 10.04 -2.04 -0.29
CA MET A 118 9.91 -3.33 0.39
C MET A 118 9.04 -4.32 -0.40
N ARG A 119 7.91 -3.88 -0.95
CA ARG A 119 7.03 -4.72 -1.79
C ARG A 119 7.75 -5.16 -3.06
N ALA A 120 8.40 -4.24 -3.77
CA ALA A 120 9.18 -4.56 -4.95
C ALA A 120 10.27 -5.62 -4.67
N LEU A 121 10.99 -5.51 -3.55
CA LEU A 121 11.99 -6.52 -3.17
C LEU A 121 11.41 -7.92 -2.93
N ILE A 122 10.17 -8.02 -2.45
CA ILE A 122 9.48 -9.31 -2.27
C ILE A 122 9.04 -9.86 -3.63
N GLU A 123 8.50 -8.98 -4.48
CA GLU A 123 7.94 -9.29 -5.79
C GLU A 123 9.00 -9.61 -6.85
N ASP A 124 10.22 -9.10 -6.71
CA ASP A 124 11.37 -9.34 -7.60
C ASP A 124 12.15 -10.62 -7.26
N THR A 125 11.70 -11.39 -6.26
CA THR A 125 12.37 -12.64 -5.88
C THR A 125 12.32 -13.66 -7.02
N PRO A 126 13.35 -14.50 -7.22
CA PRO A 126 13.33 -15.56 -8.24
C PRO A 126 12.15 -16.53 -8.11
N LEU A 127 11.59 -16.67 -6.91
CA LEU A 127 10.36 -17.41 -6.67
C LEU A 127 9.17 -16.81 -7.44
N ALA A 128 9.09 -15.49 -7.62
CA ALA A 128 8.06 -14.83 -8.43
C ALA A 128 8.25 -15.14 -9.93
N ALA A 129 9.50 -15.26 -10.38
CA ALA A 129 9.86 -15.50 -11.78
C ALA A 129 9.68 -16.96 -12.25
N GLY A 130 9.55 -17.94 -11.35
CA GLY A 130 9.69 -19.37 -11.66
C GLY A 130 8.42 -20.15 -12.01
N LEU A 131 8.08 -20.25 -13.29
CA LEU A 131 7.74 -21.48 -14.05
C LEU A 131 7.42 -21.04 -15.48
N GLU A 132 8.13 -21.66 -16.42
CA GLU A 132 8.21 -21.21 -17.79
C GLU A 132 6.86 -21.33 -18.49
N ALA A 133 6.41 -20.23 -19.09
CA ALA A 133 5.25 -20.16 -19.98
C ALA A 133 5.39 -21.01 -21.26
N LYS A 134 6.32 -21.96 -21.30
CA LYS A 134 6.66 -22.79 -22.46
C LYS A 134 5.52 -23.72 -22.86
N ASP A 135 4.63 -24.06 -21.93
CA ASP A 135 3.45 -24.90 -22.20
C ASP A 135 2.19 -24.08 -22.53
N LEU A 136 2.26 -22.74 -22.49
CA LEU A 136 1.12 -21.89 -22.82
C LEU A 136 0.91 -21.90 -24.34
N LYS A 137 -0.27 -22.37 -24.76
CA LYS A 137 -0.71 -22.38 -26.16
C LYS A 137 -1.72 -21.26 -26.39
N GLY A 138 -1.66 -20.64 -27.56
CA GLY A 138 -2.57 -19.57 -27.96
C GLY A 138 -1.89 -18.55 -28.86
N ASN A 139 -2.61 -17.50 -29.25
CA ASN A 139 -2.00 -16.36 -29.93
C ASN A 139 -1.10 -15.57 -28.95
N GLU A 140 -0.22 -14.74 -29.50
CA GLU A 140 0.80 -14.01 -28.73
C GLU A 140 0.19 -13.10 -27.64
N GLU A 141 -0.90 -12.39 -27.97
CA GLU A 141 -1.59 -11.49 -27.04
C GLU A 141 -2.22 -12.23 -25.86
N PHE A 142 -2.86 -13.38 -26.12
CA PHE A 142 -3.42 -14.24 -25.08
C PHE A 142 -2.33 -14.80 -24.18
N VAL A 143 -1.24 -15.32 -24.76
CA VAL A 143 -0.11 -15.87 -24.01
C VAL A 143 0.54 -14.79 -23.13
N LYS A 144 0.70 -13.57 -23.66
CA LYS A 144 1.19 -12.43 -22.88
C LYS A 144 0.26 -12.09 -21.72
N THR A 145 -1.03 -11.92 -22.00
CA THR A 145 -2.03 -11.58 -20.97
C THR A 145 -2.07 -12.63 -19.86
N LEU A 146 -2.05 -13.91 -20.23
CA LEU A 146 -2.06 -15.02 -19.28
C LEU A 146 -0.78 -15.05 -18.45
N ARG A 147 0.38 -14.83 -19.07
CA ARG A 147 1.67 -14.71 -18.36
C ARG A 147 1.65 -13.56 -17.35
N ASP A 148 1.15 -12.39 -17.73
CA ASP A 148 1.06 -11.22 -16.85
C ASP A 148 0.08 -11.45 -15.69
N ALA A 149 -1.02 -12.18 -15.93
CA ALA A 149 -1.95 -12.58 -14.88
C ALA A 149 -1.31 -13.59 -13.90
N MET A 150 -0.60 -14.61 -14.42
CA MET A 150 0.10 -15.60 -13.60
C MET A 150 1.22 -14.98 -12.76
N LEU A 151 1.97 -14.04 -13.32
CA LEU A 151 3.01 -13.31 -12.60
C LEU A 151 2.40 -12.50 -11.43
N ARG A 152 1.31 -11.76 -11.70
CA ARG A 152 0.60 -10.97 -10.68
C ARG A 152 0.04 -11.85 -9.56
N ASP A 153 -0.61 -12.96 -9.89
CA ASP A 153 -1.13 -13.92 -8.90
C ASP A 153 0.00 -14.46 -8.00
N ARG A 154 1.16 -14.77 -8.60
CA ARG A 154 2.30 -15.26 -7.82
C ARG A 154 2.91 -14.19 -6.93
N GLN A 155 3.12 -12.98 -7.44
CA GLN A 155 3.60 -11.84 -6.66
C GLN A 155 2.69 -11.58 -5.45
N GLN A 156 1.37 -11.61 -5.65
CA GLN A 156 0.38 -11.47 -4.58
C GLN A 156 0.48 -12.61 -3.55
N LYS A 157 0.64 -13.87 -3.99
CA LYS A 157 0.82 -15.01 -3.08
C LYS A 157 2.10 -14.94 -2.27
N LEU A 158 3.20 -14.48 -2.87
CA LEU A 158 4.49 -14.30 -2.19
C LEU A 158 4.40 -13.22 -1.13
N LEU A 159 3.85 -12.05 -1.47
CA LEU A 159 3.61 -10.96 -0.53
C LEU A 159 2.76 -11.43 0.65
N ARG A 160 1.64 -12.12 0.40
CA ARG A 160 0.77 -12.66 1.46
C ARG A 160 1.52 -13.66 2.34
N SER A 161 2.22 -14.62 1.75
CA SER A 161 3.00 -15.62 2.50
C SER A 161 4.09 -14.97 3.37
N TYR A 162 4.74 -13.94 2.84
CA TYR A 162 5.74 -13.16 3.57
C TYR A 162 5.13 -12.45 4.78
N ILE A 163 4.00 -11.77 4.59
CA ILE A 163 3.27 -11.08 5.65
C ILE A 163 2.82 -12.06 6.73
N GLU A 164 2.27 -13.22 6.37
CA GLU A 164 1.90 -14.27 7.33
C GLU A 164 3.10 -14.78 8.13
N THR A 165 4.27 -14.87 7.49
CA THR A 165 5.52 -15.21 8.18
C THR A 165 5.92 -14.11 9.17
N LEU A 166 5.77 -12.83 8.80
CA LEU A 166 6.02 -11.71 9.71
C LEU A 166 5.03 -11.69 10.89
N LYS A 167 3.74 -11.92 10.65
CA LYS A 167 2.72 -12.00 11.71
C LYS A 167 3.13 -13.02 12.79
N LYS A 168 3.55 -14.22 12.37
CA LYS A 168 4.05 -15.27 13.27
C LYS A 168 5.32 -14.83 14.00
N ARG A 169 6.32 -14.29 13.27
CA ARG A 169 7.60 -13.87 13.84
C ARG A 169 7.44 -12.77 14.90
N TYR A 170 6.60 -11.79 14.63
CA TYR A 170 6.38 -10.65 15.53
C TYR A 170 5.34 -10.93 16.62
N HIS A 171 4.75 -12.13 16.66
CA HIS A 171 3.70 -12.49 17.62
C HIS A 171 2.59 -11.44 17.67
N VAL A 172 2.07 -11.08 16.51
CA VAL A 172 1.03 -10.05 16.40
C VAL A 172 -0.20 -10.48 17.20
N VAL A 173 -0.65 -9.61 18.10
CA VAL A 173 -1.91 -9.74 18.84
C VAL A 173 -2.87 -8.69 18.32
N VAL A 174 -4.06 -9.12 17.92
CA VAL A 174 -5.16 -8.24 17.53
C VAL A 174 -6.18 -8.24 18.66
N HIS A 175 -6.54 -7.05 19.11
CA HIS A 175 -7.58 -6.81 20.12
C HIS A 175 -8.86 -6.36 19.41
N GLU A 176 -9.58 -7.32 18.82
CA GLU A 176 -10.80 -7.04 18.03
C GLU A 176 -11.90 -6.38 18.88
N GLU A 177 -11.91 -6.62 20.20
CA GLU A 177 -12.84 -6.01 21.15
C GLU A 177 -12.79 -4.48 21.17
N LEU A 178 -11.69 -3.88 20.73
CA LEU A 178 -11.52 -2.43 20.66
C LEU A 178 -12.16 -1.81 19.40
N ILE A 179 -12.59 -2.66 18.46
CA ILE A 179 -13.08 -2.30 17.12
C ILE A 179 -14.59 -2.57 16.96
N ALA A 180 -15.17 -3.31 17.92
CA ALA A 180 -16.58 -3.71 17.95
C ALA A 180 -17.54 -2.51 17.99
#